data_AF-A0A2R6I3Z8-F1
#
_entry.id   AF-A0A2R6I3Z8-F1
#
_cell.length_a   1.000
_cell.length_b   1.000
_cell.length_c   1.000
_cell.angle_alpha   90.00
_cell.angle_beta   90.00
_cell.angle_gamma   90.00
#
_symmetry.space_group_name_H-M   'P 1'
#
loop_
_entity.id
_entity.type
_entity.pdbx_description
1 polymer ?
#
loop_
_entity_poly.entity_id
_entity_poly.type
_entity_poly.pdbx_seq_one_letter_code
_entity_poly.pdbx_strand_id
1 'polypeptide(L)'
;MPSRRTVLAVLVVVALAGCVGGLPGPGSLASPAGSPDGTSTATPTECTGPNQTPVDPIREDVTPSAYPDGPETWDESSVRAYVVGFQEAWSRNQHLRPETKRVTVSVWDVSVTSTDDGYRVRLTSQTNTWYGGPAEGNRTATTVHGDGPHLSVGYYLSDDRLVRTEGGRETPTVGPMAGPSAASSDTRTPGEI
;
A
#
# COMPACT_ATOMS: atom_id res chain seq x y z
N MET A 1 14.63 -45.90 23.85
CA MET A 1 13.61 -46.13 24.89
C MET A 1 12.22 -45.86 24.31
N PRO A 2 11.21 -46.63 24.72
CA PRO A 2 9.90 -46.76 24.05
C PRO A 2 8.95 -45.57 24.26
N SER A 3 8.18 -45.30 23.19
CA SER A 3 6.76 -44.91 23.12
C SER A 3 6.05 -44.43 24.40
N ARG A 4 5.38 -43.25 24.32
CA ARG A 4 3.99 -43.06 24.80
C ARG A 4 3.23 -42.01 23.97
N ARG A 5 2.12 -42.47 23.38
CA ARG A 5 1.00 -41.73 22.78
C ARG A 5 0.05 -41.25 23.89
N THR A 6 -0.38 -39.98 23.92
CA THR A 6 -1.61 -39.50 24.62
C THR A 6 -1.76 -38.00 24.36
N VAL A 7 -2.91 -37.34 24.14
CA VAL A 7 -4.32 -37.66 23.90
C VAL A 7 -4.96 -36.32 23.45
N LEU A 8 -5.96 -36.38 22.56
CA LEU A 8 -6.80 -35.24 22.20
C LEU A 8 -7.47 -34.61 23.43
N ALA A 9 -7.51 -33.28 23.49
CA ALA A 9 -8.50 -32.57 24.29
C ALA A 9 -9.13 -31.45 23.43
N VAL A 10 -10.31 -31.78 22.90
CA VAL A 10 -11.27 -30.82 22.32
C VAL A 10 -11.98 -30.15 23.50
N LEU A 11 -12.03 -28.82 23.52
CA LEU A 11 -12.96 -28.08 24.39
C LEU A 11 -13.49 -26.87 23.63
N VAL A 12 -14.68 -27.06 23.08
CA VAL A 12 -15.56 -26.04 22.51
C VAL A 12 -16.34 -25.44 23.67
N VAL A 13 -16.25 -24.12 23.89
CA VAL A 13 -17.21 -23.37 24.70
C VAL A 13 -17.71 -22.19 23.87
N VAL A 14 -18.96 -22.32 23.44
CA VAL A 14 -19.77 -21.30 22.78
C VAL A 14 -20.31 -20.37 23.87
N ALA A 15 -20.01 -19.07 23.78
CA ALA A 15 -20.69 -18.04 24.56
C ALA A 15 -21.26 -16.99 23.59
N LEU A 16 -22.51 -17.23 23.16
CA LEU A 16 -23.35 -16.26 22.47
C LEU A 16 -24.14 -15.47 23.52
N ALA A 17 -23.70 -14.24 23.80
CA ALA A 17 -24.51 -13.20 24.43
C ALA A 17 -24.44 -11.98 23.49
N GLY A 18 -25.51 -11.42 22.92
CA GLY A 18 -26.90 -11.39 23.36
C GLY A 18 -27.16 -10.10 24.13
N CYS A 19 -27.22 -8.96 23.45
CA CYS A 19 -27.88 -7.75 23.95
C CYS A 19 -28.60 -7.04 22.80
N VAL A 20 -29.91 -7.24 22.76
CA VAL A 20 -30.89 -6.53 21.95
C VAL A 20 -31.75 -5.72 22.93
N GLY A 21 -31.84 -4.40 22.75
CA GLY A 21 -32.72 -3.51 23.51
C GLY A 21 -32.16 -2.09 23.59
N GLY A 22 -32.90 -1.00 23.33
CA GLY A 22 -34.32 -0.85 23.01
C GLY A 22 -34.63 0.60 22.60
N LEU A 23 -35.68 0.70 21.78
CA LEU A 23 -36.68 1.75 21.48
C LEU A 23 -36.36 3.27 21.43
N PRO A 24 -37.00 4.00 20.48
CA PRO A 24 -36.91 5.45 20.30
C PRO A 24 -37.89 6.21 21.22
N GLY A 25 -37.42 7.27 21.87
CA GLY A 25 -38.26 8.21 22.62
C GLY A 25 -38.55 9.49 21.80
N PRO A 26 -39.82 9.88 21.60
CA PRO A 26 -40.18 11.16 21.01
C PRO A 26 -40.38 12.20 22.13
N GLY A 27 -39.68 13.33 22.03
CA GLY A 27 -39.96 14.46 22.90
C GLY A 27 -38.73 15.33 23.14
N SER A 28 -38.61 16.43 22.42
CA SER A 28 -38.92 17.75 22.99
C SER A 28 -38.46 18.83 22.02
N LEU A 29 -39.43 19.55 21.46
CA LEU A 29 -39.21 20.81 20.78
C LEU A 29 -38.72 21.83 21.82
N ALA A 30 -37.48 22.28 21.67
CA ALA A 30 -37.00 23.50 22.28
C ALA A 30 -36.24 24.28 21.20
N SER A 31 -36.88 25.33 20.68
CA SER A 31 -36.21 26.37 19.91
C SER A 31 -35.37 27.25 20.85
N PRO A 32 -34.09 27.47 20.55
CA PRO A 32 -33.42 28.70 20.90
C PRO A 32 -33.48 29.63 19.68
N ALA A 33 -34.27 30.69 19.80
CA ALA A 33 -34.08 31.87 18.97
C ALA A 33 -32.76 32.54 19.39
N GLY A 34 -31.72 32.37 18.56
CA GLY A 34 -30.43 33.04 18.70
C GLY A 34 -29.99 33.55 17.33
N SER A 35 -29.70 34.84 17.26
CA SER A 35 -29.29 35.61 16.07
C SER A 35 -28.27 34.89 15.16
N PRO A 36 -28.35 35.05 13.83
CA PRO A 36 -27.23 34.72 12.96
C PRO A 36 -26.19 35.83 13.05
N ASP A 37 -25.31 35.77 14.05
CA ASP A 37 -24.06 36.52 13.98
C ASP A 37 -23.17 35.87 12.91
N GLY A 38 -22.61 36.72 12.06
CA GLY A 38 -22.05 36.41 10.75
C GLY A 38 -21.22 35.13 10.68
N THR A 39 -21.67 34.21 9.82
CA THR A 39 -20.82 33.13 9.32
C THR A 39 -19.68 33.77 8.53
N SER A 40 -18.51 33.87 9.16
CA SER A 40 -17.27 34.13 8.44
C SER A 40 -17.03 32.93 7.54
N THR A 41 -17.32 33.09 6.25
CA THR A 41 -16.97 32.11 5.23
C THR A 41 -15.45 32.08 5.16
N ALA A 42 -14.83 31.19 5.94
CA ALA A 42 -13.45 30.81 5.71
C ALA A 42 -13.39 30.20 4.30
N THR A 43 -12.79 30.93 3.37
CA THR A 43 -12.45 30.39 2.06
C THR A 43 -11.65 29.10 2.28
N PRO A 44 -12.07 27.95 1.74
CA PRO A 44 -11.29 26.73 1.86
C PRO A 44 -9.89 27.02 1.34
N THR A 45 -8.89 26.92 2.22
CA THR A 45 -7.51 26.82 1.76
C THR A 45 -7.47 25.57 0.89
N GLU A 46 -7.15 25.73 -0.39
CA GLU A 46 -6.97 24.60 -1.29
C GLU A 46 -5.98 23.65 -0.62
N CYS A 47 -6.47 22.49 -0.20
CA CYS A 47 -5.59 21.42 0.22
C CYS A 47 -4.85 20.98 -1.03
N THR A 48 -3.64 21.47 -1.22
CA THR A 48 -2.70 20.91 -2.18
C THR A 48 -2.34 19.51 -1.67
N GLY A 49 -3.19 18.54 -1.97
CA GLY A 49 -2.87 17.14 -1.82
C GLY A 49 -1.62 16.80 -2.63
N PRO A 50 -0.90 15.73 -2.29
CA PRO A 50 0.25 15.29 -3.07
C PRO A 50 -0.16 15.19 -4.55
N ASN A 51 0.61 15.83 -5.43
CA ASN A 51 0.38 15.82 -6.87
C ASN A 51 0.40 14.37 -7.36
N GLN A 52 -0.78 13.80 -7.56
CA GLN A 52 -0.94 12.41 -7.98
C GLN A 52 -0.44 12.32 -9.41
N THR A 53 0.71 11.68 -9.63
CA THR A 53 1.19 11.45 -10.99
C THR A 53 0.27 10.42 -11.63
N PRO A 54 -0.52 10.77 -12.67
CA PRO A 54 -1.36 9.80 -13.36
C PRO A 54 -0.44 8.84 -14.09
N VAL A 55 -0.39 7.58 -13.65
CA VAL A 55 0.37 6.57 -14.39
C VAL A 55 -0.42 6.20 -15.64
N ASP A 56 0.21 6.46 -16.79
CA ASP A 56 -0.18 6.22 -18.18
C ASP A 56 -1.42 5.31 -18.37
N PRO A 57 -2.58 5.85 -18.79
CA PRO A 57 -3.82 5.10 -18.95
C PRO A 57 -3.91 4.32 -20.28
N ILE A 58 -2.88 4.33 -21.14
CA ILE A 58 -2.96 3.75 -22.48
C ILE A 58 -1.76 2.82 -22.74
N ARG A 59 -1.77 1.64 -22.14
CA ARG A 59 -0.99 0.51 -22.69
C ARG A 59 -1.95 -0.63 -22.94
N GLU A 60 -2.00 -1.10 -24.20
CA GLU A 60 -2.79 -2.29 -24.59
C GLU A 60 -2.40 -3.50 -23.73
N ASP A 61 -1.14 -3.54 -23.28
CA ASP A 61 -0.63 -4.48 -22.29
C ASP A 61 -0.18 -3.73 -21.03
N VAL A 62 -0.80 -4.00 -19.89
CA VAL A 62 -0.35 -3.41 -18.62
C VAL A 62 0.90 -4.17 -18.16
N THR A 63 2.06 -3.75 -18.65
CA THR A 63 3.35 -4.34 -18.26
C THR A 63 3.63 -4.06 -16.78
N PRO A 64 4.18 -5.03 -16.03
CA PRO A 64 4.70 -4.79 -14.68
C PRO A 64 5.68 -3.60 -14.65
N SER A 65 5.56 -2.78 -13.60
CA SER A 65 6.57 -1.76 -13.28
C SER A 65 7.85 -2.44 -12.82
N ALA A 66 8.98 -1.92 -13.28
CA ALA A 66 10.27 -2.24 -12.68
C ALA A 66 10.30 -1.75 -11.22
N TYR A 67 10.98 -2.50 -10.36
CA TYR A 67 11.31 -2.02 -9.02
C TYR A 67 12.43 -0.96 -9.12
N PRO A 68 12.44 0.04 -8.23
CA PRO A 68 13.55 1.00 -8.21
C PRO A 68 14.85 0.30 -7.85
N ASP A 69 15.95 0.79 -8.41
CA ASP A 69 17.29 0.43 -7.96
C ASP A 69 17.55 1.02 -6.57
N GLY A 70 18.39 0.33 -5.78
CA GLY A 70 18.87 0.88 -4.50
C GLY A 70 19.67 2.17 -4.70
N PRO A 71 19.59 3.13 -3.77
CA PRO A 71 20.44 4.32 -3.79
C PRO A 71 21.91 3.95 -3.54
N GLU A 72 22.83 4.80 -4.00
CA GLU A 72 24.27 4.62 -3.77
C GLU A 72 24.65 4.76 -2.29
N THR A 73 23.87 5.53 -1.53
CA THR A 73 24.04 5.72 -0.09
C THR A 73 22.69 5.59 0.57
N TRP A 74 22.64 4.83 1.66
CA TRP A 74 21.45 4.67 2.48
C TRP A 74 21.45 5.68 3.61
N ASP A 75 20.56 6.65 3.50
CA ASP A 75 20.18 7.62 4.52
C ASP A 75 18.64 7.68 4.63
N GLU A 76 18.09 8.39 5.61
CA GLU A 76 16.63 8.40 5.81
C GLU A 76 15.85 8.93 4.60
N SER A 77 16.42 9.87 3.84
CA SER A 77 15.75 10.50 2.70
C SER A 77 15.73 9.57 1.48
N SER A 78 16.87 8.94 1.19
CA SER A 78 17.01 7.95 0.13
C SER A 78 16.23 6.67 0.43
N VAL A 79 16.23 6.20 1.68
CA VAL A 79 15.38 5.09 2.14
C VAL A 79 13.91 5.41 1.94
N ARG A 80 13.46 6.61 2.35
CA ARG A 80 12.07 7.05 2.12
C ARG A 80 11.73 6.98 0.63
N ALA A 81 12.55 7.57 -0.23
CA ALA A 81 12.30 7.62 -1.67
C ALA A 81 12.25 6.21 -2.28
N TYR A 82 13.22 5.37 -1.92
CA TYR A 82 13.31 3.98 -2.38
C TYR A 82 12.07 3.17 -1.99
N VAL A 83 11.67 3.22 -0.71
CA VAL A 83 10.51 2.44 -0.21
C VAL A 83 9.20 2.92 -0.84
N VAL A 84 9.03 4.22 -1.07
CA VAL A 84 7.85 4.76 -1.77
C VAL A 84 7.77 4.19 -3.18
N GLY A 85 8.85 4.32 -3.97
CA GLY A 85 8.89 3.78 -5.33
C GLY A 85 8.71 2.26 -5.38
N PHE A 86 9.29 1.54 -4.42
CA PHE A 86 9.13 0.10 -4.29
C PHE A 86 7.68 -0.28 -4.00
N GLN A 87 7.01 0.39 -3.04
CA GLN A 87 5.61 0.14 -2.70
C GLN A 87 4.68 0.45 -3.87
N GLU A 88 4.93 1.51 -4.61
CA GLU A 88 4.16 1.87 -5.82
C GLU A 88 4.28 0.78 -6.89
N ALA A 89 5.50 0.37 -7.22
CA ALA A 89 5.75 -0.71 -8.18
C ALA A 89 5.15 -2.04 -7.72
N TRP A 90 5.38 -2.43 -6.46
CA TRP A 90 4.86 -3.67 -5.88
C TRP A 90 3.33 -3.70 -5.93
N SER A 91 2.66 -2.65 -5.46
CA SER A 91 1.19 -2.62 -5.39
C SER A 91 0.56 -2.64 -6.76
N ARG A 92 1.14 -1.91 -7.72
CA ARG A 92 0.72 -1.95 -9.12
C ARG A 92 0.81 -3.38 -9.64
N ASN A 93 1.99 -4.00 -9.51
CA ASN A 93 2.29 -5.32 -10.06
C ASN A 93 1.37 -6.40 -9.50
N GLN A 94 1.04 -6.35 -8.20
CA GLN A 94 0.11 -7.32 -7.57
C GLN A 94 -1.33 -7.23 -8.09
N HIS A 95 -1.74 -6.10 -8.66
CA HIS A 95 -3.10 -5.87 -9.15
C HIS A 95 -3.23 -6.01 -10.67
N LEU A 96 -2.15 -6.37 -11.36
CA LEU A 96 -2.16 -6.63 -12.80
C LEU A 96 -2.84 -7.97 -13.10
N ARG A 97 -3.77 -7.91 -14.06
CA ARG A 97 -4.54 -9.02 -14.62
C ARG A 97 -4.71 -8.77 -16.12
N PRO A 98 -5.03 -9.79 -16.94
CA PRO A 98 -5.27 -9.60 -18.37
C PRO A 98 -6.33 -8.51 -18.66
N GLU A 99 -7.32 -8.35 -17.79
CA GLU A 99 -8.40 -7.39 -17.94
C GLU A 99 -8.07 -5.99 -17.40
N THR A 100 -6.92 -5.80 -16.74
CA THR A 100 -6.54 -4.51 -16.15
C THR A 100 -6.47 -3.44 -17.24
N LYS A 101 -7.14 -2.32 -17.01
CA LYS A 101 -7.08 -1.11 -17.85
C LYS A 101 -6.29 0.00 -17.18
N ARG A 102 -6.38 0.11 -15.86
CA ARG A 102 -5.65 1.11 -15.07
C ARG A 102 -5.43 0.61 -13.65
N VAL A 103 -4.29 1.00 -13.08
CA VAL A 103 -4.02 0.89 -11.65
C VAL A 103 -3.42 2.20 -11.19
N THR A 104 -3.95 2.76 -10.11
CA THR A 104 -3.37 3.93 -9.43
C THR A 104 -2.99 3.53 -8.02
N VAL A 105 -1.78 3.88 -7.61
CA VAL A 105 -1.29 3.66 -6.25
C VAL A 105 -1.07 5.02 -5.62
N SER A 106 -1.46 5.16 -4.36
CA SER A 106 -1.18 6.34 -3.55
C SER A 106 -0.48 5.88 -2.27
N VAL A 107 0.57 6.61 -1.90
CA VAL A 107 1.39 6.35 -0.71
C VAL A 107 1.51 7.64 0.09
N TRP A 108 1.29 7.57 1.40
CA TRP A 108 1.39 8.71 2.31
C TRP A 108 1.74 8.25 3.74
N ASP A 109 1.83 9.19 4.68
CA ASP A 109 2.21 8.97 6.08
C ASP A 109 3.53 8.19 6.26
N VAL A 110 4.52 8.47 5.39
CA VAL A 110 5.78 7.73 5.38
C VAL A 110 6.66 8.17 6.56
N SER A 111 6.91 7.27 7.50
CA SER A 111 7.82 7.43 8.63
C SER A 111 9.02 6.50 8.46
N VAL A 112 10.23 7.05 8.58
CA VAL A 112 11.49 6.30 8.56
C VAL A 112 12.10 6.38 9.95
N THR A 113 12.65 5.27 10.42
CA THR A 113 13.37 5.17 11.69
C THR A 113 14.65 4.40 11.46
N SER A 114 15.79 5.04 11.70
CA SER A 114 17.09 4.38 11.72
C SER A 114 17.21 3.47 12.96
N THR A 115 17.88 2.34 12.79
CA THR A 115 18.16 1.33 13.82
C THR A 115 19.59 0.84 13.65
N ASP A 116 20.15 0.17 14.66
CA ASP A 116 21.52 -0.36 14.60
C ASP A 116 21.74 -1.35 13.43
N ASP A 117 20.68 -2.04 13.02
CA ASP A 117 20.70 -3.07 11.98
C ASP A 117 20.09 -2.59 10.64
N GLY A 118 19.91 -1.29 10.42
CA GLY A 118 19.34 -0.72 9.19
C GLY A 118 18.13 0.19 9.44
N TYR A 119 17.11 0.13 8.57
CA TYR A 119 15.97 1.07 8.62
C TYR A 119 14.63 0.36 8.77
N ARG A 120 13.74 0.95 9.55
CA ARG A 120 12.32 0.60 9.61
C ARG A 120 11.51 1.71 8.98
N VAL A 121 10.62 1.36 8.06
CA VAL A 121 9.72 2.32 7.40
C VAL A 121 8.28 1.90 7.64
N ARG A 122 7.41 2.86 7.96
CA ARG A 122 5.96 2.67 8.02
C ARG A 122 5.31 3.64 7.05
N LEU A 123 4.30 3.18 6.33
CA LEU A 123 3.53 4.01 5.40
C LEU A 123 2.08 3.55 5.32
N THR A 124 1.23 4.40 4.76
CA THR A 124 -0.12 4.05 4.33
C THR A 124 -0.14 3.95 2.81
N SER A 125 -0.76 2.92 2.26
CA SER A 125 -0.92 2.73 0.82
C SER A 125 -2.37 2.42 0.46
N GLN A 126 -2.83 2.95 -0.67
CA GLN A 126 -4.10 2.60 -1.31
C GLN A 126 -3.86 2.29 -2.78
N THR A 127 -4.55 1.29 -3.29
CA THR A 127 -4.51 0.91 -4.71
C THR A 127 -5.92 0.86 -5.28
N ASN A 128 -6.18 1.65 -6.31
CA ASN A 128 -7.45 1.61 -7.05
C ASN A 128 -7.22 0.98 -8.42
N THR A 129 -8.22 0.25 -8.89
CA THR A 129 -8.12 -0.59 -10.10
C THR A 129 -9.30 -0.37 -11.02
N TRP A 130 -9.04 -0.46 -12.32
CA TRP A 130 -10.07 -0.45 -13.36
C TRP A 130 -9.86 -1.68 -14.23
N TYR A 131 -10.88 -2.52 -14.33
CA TYR A 131 -10.87 -3.73 -15.14
C TYR A 131 -11.88 -3.62 -16.28
N GLY A 132 -11.49 -4.09 -17.46
CA GLY A 132 -12.41 -4.27 -18.58
C GLY A 132 -13.34 -5.45 -18.31
N GLY A 133 -14.64 -5.21 -18.38
CA GLY A 133 -15.65 -6.25 -18.36
C GLY A 133 -15.79 -6.92 -19.74
N PRO A 134 -16.51 -8.06 -19.81
CA PRO A 134 -16.78 -8.72 -21.07
C PRO A 134 -17.56 -7.78 -22.01
N ALA A 135 -17.16 -7.74 -23.28
CA ALA A 135 -17.93 -7.12 -24.35
C ALA A 135 -18.60 -8.22 -25.17
N GLU A 136 -19.94 -8.23 -25.20
CA GLU A 136 -20.70 -9.14 -26.05
C GLU A 136 -21.21 -8.42 -27.30
N GLY A 137 -20.83 -8.91 -28.49
CA GLY A 137 -21.24 -8.34 -29.77
C GLY A 137 -20.70 -6.92 -29.99
N ASN A 138 -21.55 -6.02 -30.46
CA ASN A 138 -21.19 -4.61 -30.73
C ASN A 138 -21.36 -3.68 -29.51
N ARG A 139 -21.45 -4.22 -28.29
CA ARG A 139 -21.61 -3.39 -27.08
C ARG A 139 -20.26 -2.87 -26.59
N THR A 140 -20.24 -1.64 -26.09
CA THR A 140 -19.09 -1.08 -25.39
C THR A 140 -18.79 -1.91 -24.15
N ALA A 141 -17.53 -2.33 -23.97
CA ALA A 141 -17.09 -3.02 -22.75
C ALA A 141 -17.36 -2.15 -21.52
N THR A 142 -17.98 -2.71 -20.48
CA THR A 142 -18.17 -2.00 -19.20
C THR A 142 -16.86 -1.98 -18.42
N THR A 143 -16.46 -0.84 -17.84
CA THR A 143 -15.30 -0.79 -16.94
C THR A 143 -15.76 -0.94 -15.49
N VAL A 144 -15.18 -1.91 -14.76
CA VAL A 144 -15.40 -2.09 -13.33
C VAL A 144 -14.32 -1.33 -12.56
N HIS A 145 -14.73 -0.48 -11.62
CA HIS A 145 -13.84 0.24 -10.71
C HIS A 145 -13.80 -0.44 -9.34
N GLY A 146 -12.59 -0.64 -8.81
CA GLY A 146 -12.36 -1.14 -7.45
C GLY A 146 -11.57 -0.13 -6.62
N ASP A 147 -12.20 0.35 -5.54
CA ASP A 147 -11.57 1.18 -4.52
C ASP A 147 -10.88 0.30 -3.47
N GLY A 148 -9.55 0.37 -3.41
CA GLY A 148 -8.78 -0.40 -2.45
C GLY A 148 -8.87 0.19 -1.03
N PRO A 149 -8.72 -0.65 0.01
CA PRO A 149 -8.63 -0.16 1.38
C PRO A 149 -7.33 0.63 1.61
N HIS A 150 -7.31 1.47 2.64
CA HIS A 150 -6.08 2.05 3.15
C HIS A 150 -5.34 0.99 3.97
N LEU A 151 -4.17 0.57 3.49
CA LEU A 151 -3.34 -0.45 4.11
C LEU A 151 -2.15 0.20 4.81
N SER A 152 -1.96 -0.13 6.09
CA SER A 152 -0.69 0.16 6.77
C SER A 152 0.34 -0.90 6.39
N VAL A 153 1.48 -0.45 5.90
CA VAL A 153 2.59 -1.29 5.42
C VAL A 153 3.85 -0.94 6.20
N GLY A 154 4.54 -1.97 6.68
CA GLY A 154 5.83 -1.86 7.32
C GLY A 154 6.94 -2.44 6.44
N TYR A 155 8.09 -1.78 6.41
CA TYR A 155 9.29 -2.27 5.79
C TYR A 155 10.43 -2.32 6.79
N TYR A 156 11.30 -3.32 6.63
CA TYR A 156 12.61 -3.38 7.25
C TYR A 156 13.65 -3.57 6.15
N LEU A 157 14.66 -2.70 6.16
CA LEU A 157 15.75 -2.67 5.20
C LEU A 157 17.06 -2.87 5.96
N SER A 158 17.83 -3.88 5.60
CA SER A 158 19.24 -4.03 5.98
C SER A 158 20.09 -4.12 4.72
N ASP A 159 21.41 -4.20 4.87
CA ASP A 159 22.35 -4.19 3.74
C ASP A 159 22.07 -5.27 2.67
N ASP A 160 21.44 -6.38 3.05
CA ASP A 160 21.25 -7.57 2.22
C ASP A 160 19.78 -7.94 1.94
N ARG A 161 18.80 -7.26 2.55
CA ARG A 161 17.38 -7.66 2.42
C ARG A 161 16.41 -6.50 2.62
N LEU A 162 15.30 -6.61 1.91
CA LEU A 162 14.09 -5.82 2.13
C LEU A 162 12.96 -6.77 2.54
N VAL A 163 12.37 -6.48 3.69
CA VAL A 163 11.26 -7.24 4.26
C VAL A 163 10.05 -6.34 4.37
N ARG A 164 8.92 -6.78 3.80
CA ARG A 164 7.64 -6.07 3.78
C ARG A 164 6.63 -6.78 4.68
N THR A 165 5.81 -6.02 5.40
CA THR A 165 4.74 -6.52 6.27
C THR A 165 3.47 -5.72 6.04
N GLU A 166 2.30 -6.35 6.15
CA GLU A 166 0.99 -5.69 5.98
C GLU A 166 0.13 -5.83 7.22
N GLY A 167 -0.71 -4.81 7.48
CA GLY A 167 -1.82 -4.91 8.44
C GLY A 167 -1.37 -5.06 9.89
N GLY A 168 -0.15 -4.64 10.23
CA GLY A 168 0.44 -4.80 11.55
C GLY A 168 0.66 -6.26 11.96
N ARG A 169 0.52 -7.22 11.03
CA ARG A 169 0.78 -8.63 11.29
C ARG A 169 2.24 -8.92 10.95
N GLU A 170 2.93 -9.58 11.87
CA GLU A 170 4.37 -9.85 11.81
C GLU A 170 4.78 -10.91 10.76
N THR A 171 3.89 -11.36 9.87
CA THR A 171 4.27 -12.34 8.84
C THR A 171 5.00 -11.62 7.70
N PRO A 172 6.33 -11.77 7.56
CA PRO A 172 7.11 -10.94 6.68
C PRO A 172 7.14 -11.53 5.26
N THR A 173 6.91 -10.68 4.25
CA THR A 173 7.16 -10.97 2.84
C THR A 173 8.56 -10.48 2.49
N VAL A 174 9.46 -11.38 2.09
CA VAL A 174 10.82 -11.03 1.66
C VAL A 174 10.82 -10.64 0.18
N GLY A 175 11.27 -9.43 -0.14
CA GLY A 175 11.46 -8.96 -1.52
C GLY A 175 12.94 -8.97 -1.92
N PRO A 176 13.26 -9.10 -3.23
CA PRO A 176 14.64 -8.92 -3.68
C PRO A 176 15.05 -7.46 -3.49
N MET A 177 16.19 -7.21 -2.84
CA MET A 177 16.87 -5.92 -2.95
C MET A 177 17.53 -5.86 -4.33
N ALA A 178 17.14 -4.89 -5.15
CA ALA A 178 17.95 -4.51 -6.30
C ALA A 178 19.24 -3.89 -5.74
N GLY A 179 20.30 -4.71 -5.64
CA GLY A 179 21.62 -4.21 -5.29
C GLY A 179 22.06 -3.13 -6.28
N PRO A 180 22.97 -2.22 -5.89
CA PRO A 180 23.51 -1.25 -6.83
C PRO A 180 24.04 -2.02 -8.03
N SER A 181 23.51 -1.72 -9.22
CA SER A 181 24.02 -2.27 -10.47
C SER A 181 25.49 -1.93 -10.52
N ALA A 182 26.36 -2.90 -10.24
CA ALA A 182 27.78 -2.69 -10.25
C ALA A 182 28.14 -2.30 -11.68
N ALA A 183 28.40 -1.02 -11.91
CA ALA A 183 28.93 -0.55 -13.16
C ALA A 183 30.21 -1.36 -13.40
N SER A 184 30.13 -2.30 -14.32
CA SER A 184 31.25 -3.14 -14.71
C SER A 184 32.26 -2.23 -15.38
N SER A 185 33.19 -1.70 -14.59
CA SER A 185 34.39 -1.03 -15.08
C SER A 185 35.26 -2.08 -15.77
N ASP A 186 34.87 -2.43 -17.00
CA ASP A 186 35.69 -3.19 -17.94
C ASP A 186 36.78 -2.25 -18.45
N THR A 187 37.80 -2.02 -17.61
CA THR A 187 39.01 -1.32 -17.99
C THR A 187 39.85 -2.29 -18.81
N ARG A 188 39.47 -2.48 -20.08
CA ARG A 188 40.27 -3.19 -21.06
C ARG A 188 41.52 -2.36 -21.36
N THR A 189 42.64 -2.70 -20.73
CA THR A 189 43.96 -2.16 -21.07
C THR A 189 44.25 -2.45 -22.55
N PRO A 190 44.44 -1.43 -23.41
CA PRO A 190 44.91 -1.65 -24.77
C PRO A 190 46.35 -2.14 -24.73
N GLY A 191 46.63 -3.21 -25.47
CA GLY A 191 47.93 -3.87 -25.51
C GLY A 191 49.06 -2.97 -25.98
N GLU A 192 50.20 -3.15 -25.33
CA GLU A 192 51.51 -2.85 -25.91
C GLU A 192 51.74 -3.75 -27.13
N ILE A 193 52.20 -3.15 -28.22
CA ILE A 193 52.76 -3.80 -29.42
C ILE A 193 54.24 -3.45 -29.46
#